data_AF-A0A819I3I1-F1
#
_entry.id   AF-A0A819I3I1-F1
#
_cell.length_a   1.000
_cell.length_b   1.000
_cell.length_c   1.000
_cell.angle_alpha   90.00
_cell.angle_beta   90.00
_cell.angle_gamma   90.00
#
_symmetry.space_group_name_H-M   'P 1'
#
loop_
_entity.id
_entity.type
_entity.pdbx_description
1 polymer ?
#
loop_
_entity_poly.entity_id
_entity_poly.type
_entity_poly.pdbx_seq_one_letter_code
_entity_poly.pdbx_strand_id
1 'polypeptide(L)'
;MLLRSLVRGTGRFAGRSSFRNITTSLKTNPSSSSSSYQETLLNVPETRVTAIKNGLRIASEDYGLPTCTVGVWIDAGSRFENAENNGTAHFLEHMAFKGTNKRTQRQLELEVENLGAHLNAYTSREQTVYYAKCF
;
A
#
# COMPACT_ATOMS: atom_id res chain seq x y z
N MET A 1 1.04 -1.03 -4.39
CA MET A 1 0.78 -2.47 -4.64
C MET A 1 -0.49 -2.88 -3.89
N LEU A 2 -1.64 -2.90 -4.57
CA LEU A 2 -2.95 -3.19 -3.96
C LEU A 2 -3.26 -4.69 -4.06
N LEU A 3 -3.48 -5.35 -2.92
CA LEU A 3 -3.92 -6.73 -2.82
C LEU A 3 -5.45 -6.76 -2.67
N ARG A 4 -6.20 -7.40 -3.58
CA ARG A 4 -7.60 -7.78 -3.31
C ARG A 4 -7.93 -9.20 -3.80
N SER A 5 -7.88 -10.09 -2.81
CA SER A 5 -8.76 -11.23 -2.50
C SER A 5 -9.77 -11.68 -3.56
N LEU A 6 -9.63 -12.95 -3.93
CA LEU A 6 -10.53 -13.74 -4.77
C LEU A 6 -11.50 -14.53 -3.86
N VAL A 7 -12.81 -14.34 -3.99
CA VAL A 7 -13.82 -15.23 -3.40
C VAL A 7 -14.69 -15.78 -4.52
N ARG A 8 -14.57 -17.08 -4.77
CA ARG A 8 -15.46 -17.88 -5.63
C ARG A 8 -16.64 -18.37 -4.80
N GLY A 9 -17.86 -18.17 -5.29
CA GLY A 9 -19.08 -18.77 -4.75
C GLY A 9 -19.94 -19.34 -5.87
N THR A 10 -19.86 -20.65 -6.06
CA THR A 10 -20.75 -21.45 -6.90
C THR A 10 -21.99 -21.87 -6.10
N GLY A 11 -23.20 -21.62 -6.62
CA GLY A 11 -24.43 -22.13 -6.02
C GLY A 11 -25.65 -21.91 -6.92
N ARG A 12 -26.12 -22.98 -7.57
CA ARG A 12 -27.39 -23.06 -8.29
C ARG A 12 -28.55 -23.17 -7.30
N PHE A 13 -29.65 -22.45 -7.51
CA PHE A 13 -30.97 -22.83 -7.02
C PHE A 13 -32.04 -22.48 -8.05
N ALA A 14 -32.86 -23.48 -8.40
CA ALA A 14 -34.01 -23.38 -9.28
C ALA A 14 -35.29 -23.26 -8.43
N GLY A 15 -36.22 -22.40 -8.83
CA GLY A 15 -37.52 -22.27 -8.18
C GLY A 15 -38.46 -21.33 -8.94
N ARG A 16 -39.49 -21.92 -9.58
CA ARG A 16 -40.62 -21.23 -10.23
C ARG A 16 -41.54 -20.60 -9.18
N SER A 17 -41.93 -19.34 -9.35
CA SER A 17 -43.27 -18.86 -8.99
C SER A 17 -43.62 -17.56 -9.71
N SER A 18 -44.88 -17.53 -10.16
CA SER A 18 -45.52 -16.49 -10.97
C SER A 18 -45.69 -15.19 -10.18
N PHE A 19 -45.23 -14.07 -10.73
CA PHE A 19 -45.56 -12.74 -10.22
C PHE A 19 -45.97 -11.82 -11.38
N ARG A 20 -47.07 -11.11 -11.12
CA ARG A 20 -47.88 -10.29 -12.04
C ARG A 20 -47.10 -9.10 -12.59
N ASN A 21 -47.35 -8.78 -13.87
CA ASN A 21 -46.83 -7.58 -14.54
C ASN A 21 -47.38 -6.31 -13.87
N ILE A 22 -46.55 -5.66 -13.07
CA ILE A 22 -46.74 -4.26 -12.69
C ILE A 22 -45.79 -3.45 -13.55
N THR A 23 -46.34 -2.83 -14.60
CA THR A 23 -45.64 -1.88 -15.46
C THR A 23 -45.45 -0.57 -14.71
N THR A 24 -44.40 -0.49 -13.89
CA THR A 24 -43.91 0.79 -13.37
C THR A 24 -42.59 1.08 -14.06
N SER A 25 -42.58 2.04 -14.98
CA SER A 25 -41.36 2.52 -15.62
C SER A 25 -40.50 3.25 -14.58
N LEU A 26 -39.66 2.51 -13.87
CA LEU A 26 -38.54 3.07 -13.15
C LEU A 26 -37.54 3.55 -14.20
N LYS A 27 -37.49 4.87 -14.44
CA LYS A 27 -36.35 5.51 -15.10
C LYS A 27 -35.15 5.31 -14.19
N THR A 28 -34.44 4.20 -14.34
CA THR A 28 -33.11 4.02 -13.77
C THR A 28 -32.19 4.96 -14.54
N ASN A 29 -31.86 6.13 -13.96
CA ASN A 29 -30.72 6.91 -14.41
C ASN A 29 -29.48 6.00 -14.31
N PRO A 30 -28.82 5.63 -15.42
CA PRO A 30 -27.60 4.84 -15.35
C PRO A 30 -26.44 5.82 -15.15
N SER A 31 -26.36 6.47 -13.98
CA SER A 31 -25.22 7.31 -13.62
C SER A 31 -24.30 6.60 -12.63
N SER A 32 -24.03 5.32 -12.88
CA SER A 32 -22.88 4.62 -12.32
C SER A 32 -22.17 3.95 -13.49
N SER A 33 -21.43 4.74 -14.27
CA SER A 33 -20.52 4.24 -15.29
C SER A 33 -19.49 3.35 -14.61
N SER A 34 -19.66 2.03 -14.72
CA SER A 34 -18.59 1.08 -14.41
C SER A 34 -17.51 1.25 -15.48
N SER A 35 -16.50 2.09 -15.22
CA SER A 35 -15.34 2.22 -16.10
C SER A 35 -14.79 0.83 -16.40
N SER A 36 -14.52 0.55 -17.68
CA SER A 36 -13.95 -0.74 -18.04
C SER A 36 -12.56 -0.88 -17.43
N TYR A 37 -12.15 -2.10 -17.06
CA TYR A 37 -10.82 -2.35 -16.48
C TYR A 37 -9.69 -1.79 -17.38
N GLN A 38 -9.87 -1.84 -18.70
CA GLN A 38 -8.89 -1.30 -19.65
C GLN A 38 -8.81 0.23 -19.58
N GLU A 39 -9.93 0.90 -19.34
CA GLU A 39 -10.00 2.35 -19.23
C GLU A 39 -9.32 2.85 -17.95
N THR A 40 -9.42 2.10 -16.86
CA THR A 40 -8.68 2.41 -15.63
C THR A 40 -7.17 2.22 -15.77
N LEU A 41 -6.71 1.27 -16.59
CA LEU A 41 -5.27 1.04 -16.79
C LEU A 41 -4.61 2.12 -17.66
N LEU A 42 -5.36 2.81 -18.52
CA LEU A 42 -4.83 3.89 -19.36
C LEU A 42 -4.42 5.14 -18.56
N ASN A 43 -4.97 5.33 -17.36
CA ASN A 43 -4.73 6.51 -16.52
C ASN A 43 -3.74 6.26 -15.36
N VAL A 44 -3.06 5.12 -15.32
CA VAL A 44 -2.03 4.83 -14.31
C VAL A 44 -0.65 5.15 -14.91
N PRO A 45 0.18 5.98 -14.26
CA PRO A 45 1.54 6.25 -14.73
C PRO A 45 2.38 4.97 -14.72
N GLU A 46 3.33 4.88 -15.65
CA GLU A 46 4.24 3.74 -15.74
C GLU A 46 5.13 3.64 -14.49
N THR A 47 5.19 2.45 -13.89
CA THR A 47 6.16 2.15 -12.84
C THR A 47 7.56 1.97 -13.44
N ARG A 48 8.41 2.99 -13.32
CA ARG A 48 9.80 2.89 -13.75
C ARG A 48 10.62 2.16 -12.69
N VAL A 49 11.30 1.08 -13.06
CA VAL A 49 12.20 0.33 -12.18
C VAL A 49 13.63 0.44 -12.68
N THR A 50 14.53 0.91 -11.81
CA THR A 50 15.97 1.00 -12.10
C THR A 50 16.75 0.19 -11.08
N ALA A 51 17.67 -0.66 -11.54
CA ALA A 51 18.63 -1.35 -10.69
C ALA A 51 19.98 -0.61 -10.72
N ILE A 52 20.52 -0.30 -9.54
CA ILE A 52 21.84 0.34 -9.42
C ILE A 52 22.93 -0.71 -9.16
N LYS A 53 24.21 -0.34 -9.36
CA LYS A 53 25.36 -1.27 -9.38
C LYS A 53 25.51 -2.16 -8.14
N ASN A 54 25.01 -1.70 -6.99
CA ASN A 54 25.07 -2.42 -5.72
C ASN A 54 23.87 -3.35 -5.48
N GLY A 55 23.00 -3.56 -6.47
CA GLY A 55 21.85 -4.47 -6.40
C GLY A 55 20.57 -3.87 -5.82
N LEU A 56 20.58 -2.61 -5.38
CA LEU A 56 19.37 -1.91 -4.96
C LEU A 56 18.45 -1.63 -6.16
N ARG A 57 17.15 -1.84 -5.94
CA ARG A 57 16.10 -1.56 -6.91
C ARG A 57 15.35 -0.30 -6.47
N ILE A 58 15.21 0.65 -7.39
CA ILE A 58 14.47 1.89 -7.21
C ILE A 58 13.25 1.80 -8.13
N ALA A 59 12.06 1.87 -7.55
CA ALA A 59 10.81 1.94 -8.29
C ALA A 59 10.17 3.32 -8.05
N SER A 60 9.70 3.97 -9.11
CA SER A 60 9.07 5.30 -9.06
C SER A 60 7.88 5.38 -9.99
N GLU A 61 6.82 6.07 -9.53
CA GLU A 61 5.64 6.44 -10.31
C GLU A 61 5.39 7.94 -10.10
N ASP A 62 5.20 8.68 -11.19
CA ASP A 62 4.91 10.11 -11.14
C ASP A 62 3.42 10.34 -11.46
N TYR A 63 2.68 10.80 -10.45
CA TYR A 63 1.26 11.12 -10.56
C TYR A 63 0.99 12.62 -10.77
N GLY A 64 2.03 13.46 -10.86
CA GLY A 64 1.89 14.92 -10.99
C GLY A 64 1.24 15.59 -9.76
N LEU A 65 1.24 14.91 -8.61
CA LEU A 65 0.65 15.40 -7.37
C LEU A 65 1.68 16.20 -6.56
N PRO A 66 1.24 17.22 -5.79
CA PRO A 66 2.10 18.01 -4.90
C PRO A 66 2.35 17.29 -3.57
N THR A 67 2.36 15.96 -3.57
CA THR A 67 2.68 15.13 -2.40
C THR A 67 3.39 13.87 -2.85
N CYS A 68 4.28 13.36 -2.02
CA CYS A 68 5.08 12.19 -2.26
C CYS A 68 4.98 11.17 -1.13
N THR A 69 5.20 9.90 -1.46
CA THR A 69 5.54 8.87 -0.48
C THR A 69 6.82 8.19 -0.93
N VAL A 70 7.84 8.23 -0.09
CA VAL A 70 9.12 7.57 -0.33
C VAL A 70 9.31 6.52 0.75
N GLY A 71 9.77 5.33 0.38
CA GLY A 71 10.00 4.27 1.34
C GLY A 71 11.04 3.26 0.91
N VAL A 72 11.50 2.49 1.88
CA VAL A 72 12.43 1.39 1.72
C VAL A 72 11.72 0.12 2.16
N TRP A 73 11.64 -0.85 1.25
CA TRP A 73 11.11 -2.18 1.50
C TRP A 73 12.27 -3.16 1.56
N ILE A 74 12.42 -3.80 2.72
CA ILE A 74 13.50 -4.72 3.01
C ILE A 74 12.91 -6.13 3.05
N ASP A 75 13.51 -7.05 2.31
CA ASP A 75 13.19 -8.48 2.32
C ASP A 75 13.78 -9.15 3.58
N ALA A 76 13.24 -8.76 4.73
CA ALA A 76 13.62 -9.21 6.07
C ALA A 76 12.42 -9.07 7.00
N GLY A 77 12.36 -9.88 8.05
CA GLY A 77 11.24 -9.93 8.99
C GLY A 77 11.39 -11.11 9.94
N SER A 78 10.38 -11.35 10.78
CA SER A 78 10.47 -12.37 11.85
C SER A 78 10.62 -13.82 11.36
N ARG A 79 10.37 -14.11 10.06
CA ARG A 79 10.65 -15.41 9.45
C ARG A 79 12.15 -15.71 9.38
N PHE A 80 12.98 -14.68 9.24
CA PHE A 80 14.43 -14.82 9.09
C PHE A 80 15.18 -14.78 10.43
N GLU A 81 14.44 -14.72 11.54
CA GLU A 81 14.97 -14.83 12.89
C GLU A 81 15.21 -16.30 13.29
N ASN A 82 16.02 -16.48 14.33
CA ASN A 82 16.27 -17.75 15.00
C ASN A 82 15.88 -17.64 16.48
N ALA A 83 16.13 -18.69 17.24
CA ALA A 83 15.77 -18.73 18.67
C ALA A 83 16.51 -17.68 19.52
N GLU A 84 17.70 -17.24 19.10
CA GLU A 84 18.55 -16.31 19.85
C GLU A 84 18.17 -14.84 19.60
N ASN A 85 17.61 -14.53 18.43
CA ASN A 85 17.31 -13.15 18.02
C ASN A 85 15.81 -12.93 17.74
N ASN A 86 14.94 -13.81 18.23
CA ASN A 86 13.50 -13.67 18.07
C ASN A 86 12.99 -12.32 18.61
N GLY A 87 12.22 -11.61 17.79
CA GLY A 87 11.69 -10.29 18.12
C GLY A 87 12.61 -9.12 17.77
N THR A 88 13.81 -9.37 17.22
CA THR A 88 14.73 -8.31 16.78
C THR A 88 14.12 -7.43 15.70
N ALA A 89 13.34 -8.00 14.77
CA ALA A 89 12.73 -7.26 13.68
C ALA A 89 11.70 -6.25 14.20
N HIS A 90 10.83 -6.67 15.12
CA HIS A 90 9.90 -5.76 15.80
C HIS A 90 10.63 -4.76 16.70
N PHE A 91 11.67 -5.18 17.42
CA PHE A 91 12.47 -4.26 18.24
C PHE A 91 13.15 -3.18 17.39
N LEU A 92 13.73 -3.55 16.24
CA LEU A 92 14.38 -2.62 15.33
C LEU A 92 13.40 -1.58 14.76
N GLU A 93 12.16 -2.00 14.47
CA GLU A 93 11.09 -1.09 14.05
C GLU A 93 10.86 0.05 15.06
N HIS A 94 10.78 -0.27 16.35
CA HIS A 94 10.64 0.73 17.42
C HIS A 94 11.87 1.62 17.55
N MET A 95 13.05 1.09 17.22
CA MET A 95 14.32 1.80 17.31
C MET A 95 14.64 2.67 16.09
N ALA A 96 14.02 2.41 14.95
CA ALA A 96 14.35 3.05 13.68
C ALA A 96 14.21 4.58 13.70
N PHE A 97 13.37 5.12 14.59
CA PHE A 97 13.15 6.57 14.72
C PHE A 97 13.68 7.15 16.03
N LYS A 98 14.47 6.40 16.81
CA LYS A 98 15.05 6.87 18.10
C LYS A 98 16.36 7.63 17.96
N GLY A 99 16.67 8.10 16.75
CA GLY A 99 17.87 8.87 16.44
C GLY A 99 18.84 8.11 15.55
N THR A 100 19.88 8.82 15.13
CA THR A 100 20.95 8.34 14.26
C THR A 100 22.28 8.86 14.79
N ASN A 101 23.40 8.38 14.24
CA ASN A 101 24.73 8.91 14.58
C ASN A 101 24.87 10.43 14.33
N LYS A 102 24.00 11.02 13.49
CA LYS A 102 24.06 12.45 13.12
C LYS A 102 22.98 13.31 13.79
N ARG A 103 21.90 12.70 14.29
CA ARG A 103 20.71 13.41 14.80
C ARG A 103 20.14 12.69 16.00
N THR A 104 19.87 13.42 17.07
CA THR A 104 19.08 12.90 18.20
C THR A 104 17.64 12.62 17.78
N GLN A 105 16.93 11.78 18.54
CA GLN A 105 15.49 11.52 18.32
C GLN A 105 14.69 12.84 18.20
N ARG A 106 14.88 13.76 19.14
CA ARG A 106 14.15 15.05 19.16
C ARG A 106 14.44 15.90 17.93
N GLN A 107 15.69 15.93 17.46
CA GLN A 107 16.03 16.66 16.24
C GLN A 107 15.35 16.04 15.01
N LEU A 108 15.31 14.71 14.93
CA LEU A 108 14.66 13.99 13.84
C LEU A 108 13.14 14.27 13.83
N GLU A 109 12.49 14.17 14.99
CA GLU A 109 11.06 14.44 15.14
C GLU A 109 10.71 15.88 14.72
N LEU A 110 11.45 16.87 15.23
CA LEU A 110 11.22 18.28 14.89
C LEU A 110 11.47 18.58 13.40
N GLU A 111 12.50 17.99 12.79
CA GLU A 111 12.80 18.18 11.36
C GLU A 111 11.65 17.65 10.48
N VAL A 112 11.14 16.47 10.82
CA VAL A 112 10.02 15.84 10.11
C VAL A 112 8.74 16.65 10.27
N GLU A 113 8.42 17.07 11.50
CA GLU A 113 7.25 17.91 11.78
C GLU A 113 7.32 19.28 11.09
N ASN A 114 8.49 19.92 11.08
CA ASN A 114 8.68 21.22 10.41
C ASN A 114 8.49 21.13 8.89
N LEU A 115 8.76 19.98 8.29
CA LEU A 115 8.48 19.72 6.88
C LEU A 115 7.01 19.34 6.61
N GLY A 116 6.20 19.16 7.66
CA GLY A 116 4.86 18.59 7.57
C GLY A 116 4.85 17.12 7.14
N ALA A 117 5.99 16.44 7.22
CA ALA A 117 6.12 15.06 6.80
C ALA A 117 5.64 14.10 7.90
N HIS A 118 5.28 12.87 7.49
CA HIS A 118 4.90 11.80 8.41
C HIS A 118 5.73 10.55 8.14
N LEU A 119 6.51 10.13 9.13
CA LEU A 119 7.28 8.87 9.09
C LEU A 119 6.47 7.73 9.69
N ASN A 120 6.62 6.54 9.14
CA ASN A 120 6.12 5.33 9.77
C ASN A 120 6.96 4.11 9.38
N ALA A 121 6.81 3.04 10.15
CA ALA A 121 7.40 1.75 9.87
C ALA A 121 6.40 0.64 10.18
N TYR A 122 6.60 -0.52 9.57
CA TYR A 122 5.97 -1.75 10.02
C TYR A 122 6.82 -2.95 9.65
N THR A 123 6.75 -3.97 10.50
CA THR A 123 7.41 -5.26 10.29
C THR A 123 6.37 -6.36 10.17
N SER A 124 6.58 -7.22 9.19
CA SER A 124 5.86 -8.46 8.97
C SER A 124 6.80 -9.66 9.14
N ARG A 125 6.31 -10.86 8.82
CA ARG A 125 7.13 -12.07 8.83
C ARG A 125 8.24 -12.03 7.78
N GLU A 126 7.97 -11.48 6.61
CA GLU A 126 8.91 -11.54 5.47
C GLU A 126 9.38 -10.18 4.98
N GLN A 127 8.84 -9.09 5.55
CA GLN A 127 9.11 -7.76 5.06
C GLN A 127 9.10 -6.73 6.18
N THR A 128 10.07 -5.82 6.15
CA THR A 128 10.10 -4.61 6.99
C THR A 128 10.10 -3.40 6.09
N VAL A 129 9.29 -2.42 6.43
CA VAL A 129 9.07 -1.22 5.62
C VAL A 129 9.28 0.01 6.46
N TYR A 130 10.03 0.97 5.92
CA TYR A 130 10.20 2.31 6.46
C TYR A 130 9.76 3.29 5.38
N TYR A 131 8.80 4.17 5.68
CA TYR A 131 8.32 5.13 4.69
C TYR A 131 8.03 6.50 5.29
N ALA A 132 8.09 7.51 4.42
CA ALA A 132 7.84 8.90 4.69
C ALA A 132 6.80 9.41 3.71
N LYS A 133 5.78 10.10 4.22
CA LYS A 133 4.85 10.90 3.42
C LYS A 133 5.24 12.36 3.51
N CYS A 134 5.32 13.04 2.37
CA CYS A 134 5.82 14.40 2.23
C CYS A 134 4.94 15.21 1.28
N PHE A 135 5.03 16.53 1.39
CA PHE A 135 4.50 17.49 0.42
C PHE A 135 5.54 17.78 -0.66
#